data_AF-A0AAD8JDM7-F1
#
_entry.id   AF-A0AAD8JDM7-F1
#
_cell.length_a   1.000
_cell.length_b   1.000
_cell.length_c   1.000
_cell.angle_alpha   90.00
_cell.angle_beta   90.00
_cell.angle_gamma   90.00
#
_symmetry.space_group_name_H-M   'P 1'
#
loop_
_entity.id
_entity.type
_entity.pdbx_description
1 polymer ?
#
loop_
_entity_poly.entity_id
_entity_poly.type
_entity_poly.pdbx_seq_one_letter_code
_entity_poly.pdbx_strand_id
1 'polypeptide(L)'
;MAITKSFPVTLLILTSLATALPLQTEALTPYSGKSLLDMLMLPMEDPFRILEQTPMTIPKGVVESVAMARADWKETSTAHMISLDIPGMKKEDVKIEVEENRVLRVSGELRAEEEIEGEKWHRAERTSGKFWRQFRLPGNANLDKVSANLEHGVLKIVVPKLAEEKKKEPRVISIAEESGGSGESIKTSKAEL
;
A
#
# COMPACT_ATOMS: atom_id res chain seq x y z
N MET A 1 -33.38 48.82 41.79
CA MET A 1 -34.13 47.82 41.01
C MET A 1 -33.12 46.77 40.55
N ALA A 2 -32.94 45.70 41.32
CA ALA A 2 -32.07 44.58 40.95
C ALA A 2 -32.59 43.33 41.67
N ILE A 3 -33.24 42.47 40.89
CA ILE A 3 -33.80 41.20 41.32
C ILE A 3 -32.75 40.15 40.97
N THR A 4 -32.07 39.60 41.97
CA THR A 4 -31.20 38.43 41.82
C THR A 4 -32.01 37.19 42.18
N LYS A 5 -32.45 36.44 41.15
CA LYS A 5 -33.11 35.13 41.34
C LYS A 5 -32.06 34.03 41.44
N SER A 6 -32.09 33.32 42.55
CA SER A 6 -31.43 32.02 42.73
C SER A 6 -32.20 30.94 41.97
N PHE A 7 -31.47 29.97 41.39
CA PHE A 7 -32.01 28.72 40.88
C PHE A 7 -31.13 27.59 41.41
N PRO A 8 -31.67 26.60 42.15
CA PRO A 8 -30.92 25.42 42.54
C PRO A 8 -31.23 24.22 41.65
N VAL A 9 -30.16 23.46 41.35
CA VAL A 9 -30.07 21.99 41.41
C VAL A 9 -30.96 21.18 40.47
N THR A 10 -30.33 20.44 39.54
CA THR A 10 -30.48 18.97 39.50
C THR A 10 -29.29 18.32 38.78
N LEU A 11 -28.47 17.62 39.56
CA LEU A 11 -27.38 16.76 39.10
C LEU A 11 -27.97 15.36 38.88
N LEU A 12 -27.98 14.88 37.64
CA LEU A 12 -28.52 13.57 37.28
C LEU A 12 -27.36 12.58 37.10
N ILE A 13 -27.21 11.69 38.07
CA ILE A 13 -26.27 10.56 38.08
C ILE A 13 -26.90 9.44 37.23
N LEU A 14 -26.19 8.93 36.23
CA LEU A 14 -26.57 7.71 35.52
C LEU A 14 -25.46 6.66 35.69
N THR A 15 -25.77 5.61 36.44
CA THR A 15 -24.91 4.45 36.73
C THR A 15 -25.16 3.30 35.75
N SER A 16 -24.06 2.75 35.22
CA SER A 16 -23.77 1.34 34.89
C SER A 16 -24.79 0.50 34.08
N LEU A 17 -24.34 -0.01 32.92
CA LEU A 17 -24.42 -1.46 32.65
C LEU A 17 -23.39 -1.91 31.60
N ALA A 18 -22.30 -2.52 32.06
CA ALA A 18 -21.39 -3.31 31.22
C ALA A 18 -22.09 -4.63 30.87
N THR A 19 -22.40 -4.83 29.59
CA THR A 19 -22.81 -6.14 29.06
C THR A 19 -21.63 -6.75 28.31
N ALA A 20 -20.95 -7.67 28.98
CA ALA A 20 -20.07 -8.63 28.33
C ALA A 20 -20.95 -9.67 27.62
N LEU A 21 -20.73 -9.86 26.32
CA LEU A 21 -21.31 -10.95 25.52
C LEU A 21 -20.20 -11.61 24.69
N PRO A 22 -20.41 -12.88 24.30
CA PRO A 22 -19.48 -13.97 24.59
C PRO A 22 -18.33 -14.10 23.58
N LEU A 23 -17.24 -14.68 24.10
CA LEU A 23 -16.17 -15.30 23.34
C LEU A 23 -16.78 -16.32 22.36
N GLN A 24 -16.75 -16.02 21.06
CA GLN A 24 -17.13 -16.99 20.04
C GLN A 24 -15.92 -17.87 19.70
N THR A 25 -16.09 -19.13 20.08
CA THR A 25 -15.28 -20.28 19.74
C THR A 25 -15.18 -20.45 18.21
N GLU A 26 -14.04 -20.95 17.76
CA GLU A 26 -13.76 -21.30 16.36
C GLU A 26 -14.84 -22.18 15.73
N ALA A 27 -15.44 -21.67 14.65
CA ALA A 27 -16.10 -22.48 13.65
C ALA A 27 -15.86 -21.83 12.28
N LEU A 28 -15.45 -22.68 11.33
CA LEU A 28 -15.05 -22.37 9.96
C LEU A 28 -16.00 -21.38 9.28
N THR A 29 -15.55 -20.14 9.10
CA THR A 29 -16.26 -19.16 8.29
C THR A 29 -15.97 -19.42 6.81
N PRO A 30 -16.98 -19.51 5.93
CA PRO A 30 -16.75 -19.56 4.50
C PRO A 30 -16.09 -18.24 4.08
N TYR A 31 -14.97 -18.33 3.37
CA TYR A 31 -14.21 -17.19 2.82
C TYR A 31 -15.07 -16.36 1.87
N SER A 32 -15.85 -15.44 2.42
CA SER A 32 -16.54 -14.38 1.69
C SER A 32 -15.99 -13.06 2.20
N GLY A 33 -15.01 -12.52 1.48
CA GLY A 33 -14.48 -11.19 1.79
C GLY A 33 -13.05 -10.96 1.34
N LYS A 34 -12.73 -11.22 0.06
CA LYS A 34 -11.53 -10.61 -0.53
C LYS A 34 -11.94 -9.27 -1.13
N SER A 35 -11.43 -8.19 -0.55
CA SER A 35 -11.51 -6.84 -1.13
C SER A 35 -10.83 -6.84 -2.51
N LEU A 36 -11.27 -5.96 -3.42
CA LEU A 36 -10.58 -5.73 -4.71
C LEU A 36 -9.08 -5.43 -4.52
N LEU A 37 -8.71 -4.88 -3.36
CA LEU A 37 -7.34 -4.58 -2.97
C LEU A 37 -6.53 -5.85 -2.67
N ASP A 38 -7.18 -6.90 -2.18
CA ASP A 38 -6.62 -8.22 -1.89
C ASP A 38 -6.35 -9.01 -3.19
N MET A 39 -7.11 -8.71 -4.25
CA MET A 39 -6.94 -9.25 -5.59
C MET A 39 -5.78 -8.59 -6.35
N LEU A 40 -5.47 -7.32 -6.06
CA LEU A 40 -4.29 -6.65 -6.61
C LEU A 40 -3.02 -6.90 -5.79
N MET A 41 -3.19 -7.24 -4.50
CA MET A 41 -2.13 -7.59 -3.55
C MET A 41 -2.03 -9.10 -3.38
N LEU A 42 -1.97 -9.83 -4.48
CA LEU A 42 -1.75 -11.27 -4.41
C LEU A 42 -0.52 -11.58 -3.52
N PRO A 43 -0.66 -12.43 -2.49
CA PRO A 43 0.47 -12.94 -1.74
C PRO A 43 1.44 -13.58 -2.74
N MET A 44 2.67 -13.07 -2.81
CA MET A 44 3.69 -13.47 -3.79
C MET A 44 4.28 -14.86 -3.52
N GLU A 45 3.67 -15.64 -2.63
CA GLU A 45 4.20 -16.91 -2.17
C GLU A 45 4.00 -18.05 -3.20
N ASP A 46 3.16 -17.89 -4.23
CA ASP A 46 3.05 -18.89 -5.32
C ASP A 46 2.65 -18.25 -6.67
N PRO A 47 3.58 -18.13 -7.64
CA PRO A 47 3.33 -17.52 -8.95
C PRO A 47 2.42 -18.36 -9.87
N PHE A 48 2.12 -19.62 -9.54
CA PHE A 48 1.32 -20.51 -10.39
C PHE A 48 -0.15 -20.65 -9.94
N ARG A 49 -0.48 -20.32 -8.68
CA ARG A 49 -1.87 -20.26 -8.17
C ARG A 49 -2.78 -19.28 -8.93
N ILE A 50 -2.19 -18.30 -9.62
CA ILE A 50 -2.85 -17.25 -10.39
C ILE A 50 -3.61 -17.83 -11.59
N LEU A 51 -3.09 -18.92 -12.18
CA LEU A 51 -3.66 -19.54 -13.38
C LEU A 51 -4.87 -20.44 -13.08
N GLU A 52 -5.01 -20.94 -11.86
CA GLU A 52 -6.05 -21.92 -11.52
C GLU A 52 -7.38 -21.30 -11.06
N GLN A 53 -7.40 -20.02 -10.66
CA GLN A 53 -8.58 -19.46 -9.96
C GLN A 53 -9.12 -18.13 -10.50
N THR A 54 -8.64 -17.61 -11.62
CA THR A 54 -9.09 -16.29 -12.10
C THR A 54 -9.92 -16.40 -13.38
N PRO A 55 -11.26 -16.22 -13.34
CA PRO A 55 -12.01 -15.85 -14.53
C PRO A 55 -11.52 -14.46 -14.93
N MET A 56 -10.83 -14.40 -16.07
CA MET A 56 -10.17 -13.22 -16.63
C MET A 56 -11.20 -12.15 -17.02
N THR A 57 -11.74 -11.43 -16.04
CA THR A 57 -12.59 -10.26 -16.28
C THR A 57 -12.13 -9.14 -15.36
N ILE A 58 -11.03 -8.47 -15.72
CA ILE A 58 -10.62 -7.23 -15.04
C ILE A 58 -11.70 -6.17 -15.37
N PRO A 59 -12.37 -5.58 -14.37
CA PRO A 59 -13.40 -4.59 -14.62
C PRO A 59 -12.82 -3.37 -15.36
N LYS A 60 -13.49 -2.93 -16.42
CA LYS A 60 -13.03 -1.88 -17.36
C LYS A 60 -12.53 -0.59 -16.68
N GLY A 61 -13.20 -0.15 -15.61
CA GLY A 61 -12.83 1.06 -14.86
C GLY A 61 -11.48 0.97 -14.12
N VAL A 62 -11.02 -0.24 -13.76
CA VAL A 62 -9.69 -0.45 -13.17
C VAL A 62 -8.60 -0.33 -14.25
N VAL A 63 -8.85 -0.85 -15.45
CA VAL A 63 -7.91 -0.75 -16.58
C VAL A 63 -7.73 0.70 -17.02
N GLU A 64 -8.83 1.47 -17.13
CA GLU A 64 -8.77 2.89 -17.49
C GLU A 64 -8.03 3.72 -16.42
N SER A 65 -8.30 3.49 -15.14
CA SER A 65 -7.62 4.18 -14.03
C SER A 65 -6.11 3.90 -13.98
N VAL A 66 -5.68 2.68 -14.35
CA VAL A 66 -4.27 2.31 -14.48
C VAL A 66 -3.64 2.80 -15.80
N ALA A 67 -4.41 2.99 -16.87
CA ALA A 67 -3.87 3.51 -18.12
C ALA A 67 -3.44 4.99 -18.04
N MET A 68 -4.07 5.77 -17.16
CA MET A 68 -3.90 7.24 -17.09
C MET A 68 -2.54 7.72 -16.56
N ALA A 69 -1.91 6.97 -15.66
CA ALA A 69 -0.64 7.37 -15.03
C ALA A 69 0.43 6.31 -15.24
N ARG A 70 0.90 6.16 -16.48
CA ARG A 70 1.97 5.21 -16.82
C ARG A 70 3.19 5.47 -15.95
N ALA A 71 3.83 4.39 -15.51
CA ALA A 71 4.87 4.49 -14.51
C ALA A 71 6.02 3.56 -14.81
N ASP A 72 7.23 4.07 -14.59
CA ASP A 72 8.48 3.31 -14.60
C ASP A 72 9.08 3.30 -13.20
N TRP A 73 9.69 2.17 -12.83
CA TRP A 73 10.43 2.03 -11.58
C TRP A 73 11.81 1.47 -11.87
N LYS A 74 12.84 2.20 -11.45
CA LYS A 74 14.24 1.74 -11.46
C LYS A 74 14.86 1.80 -10.07
N GLU A 75 15.82 0.91 -9.86
CA GLU A 75 16.63 0.87 -8.65
C GLU A 75 18.08 1.23 -8.98
N THR A 76 18.68 2.06 -8.14
CA THR A 76 20.11 2.41 -8.18
C THR A 76 20.80 1.86 -6.93
N SER A 77 22.12 1.99 -6.84
CA SER A 77 22.84 1.62 -5.61
C SER A 77 22.38 2.39 -4.37
N THR A 78 21.85 3.61 -4.54
CA THR A 78 21.53 4.52 -3.44
C THR A 78 20.03 4.78 -3.24
N ALA A 79 19.18 4.53 -4.23
CA ALA A 79 17.76 4.88 -4.17
C ALA A 79 16.88 4.06 -5.13
N HIS A 80 15.59 4.00 -4.83
CA HIS A 80 14.52 3.67 -5.78
C HIS A 80 14.01 4.96 -6.43
N MET A 81 13.87 4.95 -7.75
CA MET A 81 13.37 6.08 -8.52
C MET A 81 12.15 5.65 -9.32
N ILE A 82 11.02 6.28 -9.03
CA ILE A 82 9.73 6.00 -9.68
C ILE A 82 9.34 7.24 -10.47
N SER A 83 8.97 7.06 -11.74
CA SER A 83 8.52 8.16 -12.62
C SER A 83 7.13 7.87 -13.13
N LEU A 84 6.24 8.85 -13.11
CA LEU A 84 4.88 8.72 -13.64
C LEU A 84 4.58 9.84 -14.64
N ASP A 85 4.03 9.48 -15.79
CA ASP A 85 3.52 10.43 -16.77
C ASP A 85 2.13 10.89 -16.35
N ILE A 86 2.01 12.16 -15.95
CA ILE A 86 0.77 12.79 -15.48
C ILE A 86 0.59 14.18 -16.14
N PRO A 87 0.50 14.25 -17.47
CA PRO A 87 0.44 15.51 -18.19
C PRO A 87 -0.81 16.31 -17.85
N GLY A 88 -0.66 17.63 -17.76
CA GLY A 88 -1.78 18.56 -17.50
C GLY A 88 -2.26 18.61 -16.06
N MET A 89 -1.71 17.78 -15.15
CA MET A 89 -2.00 17.89 -13.73
C MET A 89 -1.12 18.91 -13.04
N LYS A 90 -1.69 19.53 -12.01
CA LYS A 90 -0.94 20.37 -11.10
C LYS A 90 -0.61 19.59 -9.82
N LYS A 91 0.31 20.12 -9.02
CA LYS A 91 0.76 19.47 -7.78
C LYS A 91 -0.37 19.26 -6.76
N GLU A 92 -1.42 20.08 -6.80
CA GLU A 92 -2.56 19.96 -5.86
C GLU A 92 -3.57 18.88 -6.27
N ASP A 93 -3.58 18.47 -7.54
CA ASP A 93 -4.41 17.38 -8.03
C ASP A 93 -3.80 15.99 -7.73
N VAL A 94 -2.60 15.94 -7.15
CA VAL A 94 -1.83 14.71 -6.90
C VAL A 94 -1.55 14.52 -5.41
N LYS A 95 -1.82 13.31 -4.91
CA LYS A 95 -1.56 12.89 -3.53
C LYS A 95 -0.60 11.70 -3.51
N ILE A 96 0.43 11.81 -2.68
CA ILE A 96 1.43 10.75 -2.46
C ILE A 96 1.39 10.37 -0.98
N GLU A 97 1.21 9.08 -0.71
CA GLU A 97 1.07 8.53 0.64
C GLU A 97 1.97 7.32 0.81
N VAL A 98 2.47 7.12 2.03
CA VAL A 98 3.15 5.89 2.43
C VAL A 98 2.27 5.20 3.47
N GLU A 99 1.75 4.02 3.12
CA GLU A 99 0.93 3.19 4.00
C GLU A 99 1.81 2.31 4.90
N GLU A 100 1.25 1.80 6.01
CA GLU A 100 1.96 1.04 7.06
C GLU A 100 2.77 -0.15 6.53
N ASN A 101 2.28 -0.80 5.46
CA ASN A 101 2.93 -1.96 4.84
C ASN A 101 4.02 -1.61 3.82
N ARG A 102 4.67 -0.44 3.97
CA ARG A 102 5.72 0.08 3.07
C ARG A 102 5.23 0.22 1.63
N VAL A 103 3.95 0.55 1.47
CA VAL A 103 3.32 0.76 0.17
C VAL A 103 3.30 2.25 -0.13
N LEU A 104 3.99 2.66 -1.18
CA LEU A 104 3.89 4.01 -1.73
C LEU A 104 2.69 4.08 -2.66
N ARG A 105 1.70 4.90 -2.31
CA ARG A 105 0.51 5.15 -3.11
C ARG A 105 0.57 6.53 -3.75
N VAL A 106 0.38 6.59 -5.05
CA VAL A 106 0.21 7.83 -5.82
C VAL A 106 -1.21 7.83 -6.35
N SER A 107 -1.95 8.92 -6.13
CA SER A 107 -3.33 9.05 -6.62
C SER A 107 -3.62 10.48 -7.04
N GLY A 108 -4.61 10.65 -7.89
CA GLY A 108 -5.04 11.97 -8.33
C GLY A 108 -6.24 11.89 -9.28
N GLU A 109 -6.69 13.06 -9.72
CA GLU A 109 -7.84 13.18 -10.61
C GLU A 109 -7.56 14.22 -11.69
N LEU A 110 -7.60 13.80 -12.95
CA LEU A 110 -7.58 14.73 -14.08
C LEU A 110 -9.03 15.05 -14.44
N ARG A 111 -9.46 16.29 -14.15
CA ARG A 111 -10.81 16.75 -14.49
C ARG A 111 -10.98 16.84 -16.01
N ALA A 112 -12.16 16.47 -16.50
CA ALA A 112 -12.55 16.74 -17.88
C ALA A 112 -12.66 18.26 -18.08
N GLU A 113 -12.41 18.73 -19.29
CA GLU A 113 -12.77 20.09 -19.68
C GLU A 113 -14.30 20.22 -19.61
N GLU A 114 -14.79 21.31 -19.01
CA GLU A 114 -16.23 21.56 -18.93
C GLU A 114 -16.77 21.82 -20.33
N GLU A 115 -17.94 21.25 -20.66
CA GLU A 115 -18.61 21.55 -21.92
C GLU A 115 -19.15 22.98 -21.86
N ILE A 116 -18.57 23.87 -22.67
CA ILE A 116 -19.03 25.25 -22.81
C ILE A 116 -20.10 25.30 -23.90
N GLU A 117 -21.28 25.87 -23.59
CA GLU A 117 -22.34 26.05 -24.57
C GLU A 117 -21.83 26.82 -25.80
N GLY A 118 -22.04 26.24 -26.98
CA GLY A 118 -21.58 26.79 -28.26
C GLY A 118 -20.29 26.18 -28.81
N GLU A 119 -19.60 25.33 -28.04
CA GLU A 119 -18.43 24.60 -28.54
C GLU A 119 -18.82 23.34 -29.34
N LYS A 120 -18.10 23.10 -30.44
CA LYS A 120 -18.26 21.89 -31.26
C LYS A 120 -16.98 21.05 -31.19
N TRP A 121 -17.08 19.92 -30.51
CA TRP A 121 -16.01 18.93 -30.48
C TRP A 121 -15.91 18.20 -31.82
N HIS A 122 -14.76 18.32 -32.49
CA HIS A 122 -14.45 17.52 -33.67
C HIS A 122 -13.85 16.16 -33.30
N ARG A 123 -13.13 16.08 -32.17
CA ARG A 123 -12.46 14.88 -31.67
C ARG A 123 -12.07 15.05 -30.20
N ALA A 124 -12.28 14.01 -29.37
CA ALA A 124 -11.84 13.96 -27.98
C ALA A 124 -11.16 12.61 -27.71
N GLU A 125 -9.82 12.62 -27.61
CA GLU A 125 -9.02 11.40 -27.36
C GLU A 125 -8.39 11.40 -25.96
N ARG A 126 -8.30 12.58 -25.33
CA ARG A 126 -7.72 12.74 -24.01
C ARG A 126 -8.60 12.07 -22.97
N THR A 127 -7.99 11.25 -22.11
CA THR A 127 -8.70 10.60 -21.00
C THR A 127 -8.74 11.54 -19.80
N SER A 128 -9.89 11.63 -19.14
CA SER A 128 -10.09 12.29 -17.85
C SER A 128 -10.57 11.26 -16.82
N GLY A 129 -10.35 11.53 -15.54
CA GLY A 129 -10.78 10.65 -14.45
C GLY A 129 -9.76 10.50 -13.33
N LYS A 130 -10.10 9.62 -12.40
CA LYS A 130 -9.27 9.30 -11.23
C LYS A 130 -8.26 8.21 -11.59
N PHE A 131 -7.04 8.37 -11.11
CA PHE A 131 -6.00 7.35 -11.22
C PHE A 131 -5.41 7.04 -9.86
N TRP A 132 -4.84 5.85 -9.76
CA TRP A 132 -3.95 5.50 -8.66
C TRP A 132 -2.90 4.46 -9.10
N ARG A 133 -1.78 4.48 -8.38
CA ARG A 133 -0.65 3.55 -8.50
C ARG A 133 -0.16 3.20 -7.11
N GLN A 134 0.20 1.94 -6.90
CA GLN A 134 0.79 1.47 -5.65
C GLN A 134 2.10 0.74 -5.96
N PHE A 135 3.13 1.02 -5.16
CA PHE A 135 4.45 0.40 -5.24
C PHE A 135 4.83 -0.11 -3.85
N ARG A 136 4.99 -1.44 -3.71
CA ARG A 136 5.49 -2.02 -2.46
C ARG A 136 7.01 -1.89 -2.43
N LEU A 137 7.52 -1.07 -1.50
CA LEU A 137 8.94 -0.77 -1.40
C LEU A 137 9.68 -1.84 -0.56
N PRO A 138 10.89 -2.24 -0.96
CA PRO A 138 11.66 -3.25 -0.24
C PRO A 138 12.12 -2.75 1.13
N GLY A 139 12.55 -3.69 1.99
CA GLY A 139 12.97 -3.45 3.37
C GLY A 139 14.10 -2.42 3.56
N ASN A 140 14.95 -2.26 2.55
CA ASN A 140 16.06 -1.32 2.53
C ASN A 140 15.68 0.10 2.09
N ALA A 141 14.42 0.38 1.74
CA ALA A 141 13.96 1.74 1.43
C ALA A 141 13.81 2.59 2.71
N ASN A 142 14.27 3.85 2.66
CA ASN A 142 14.12 4.85 3.70
C ASN A 142 12.87 5.70 3.42
N LEU A 143 11.77 5.37 4.11
CA LEU A 143 10.45 5.98 3.90
C LEU A 143 10.35 7.39 4.50
N ASP A 144 11.21 7.75 5.45
CA ASP A 144 11.22 9.07 6.09
C ASP A 144 11.83 10.16 5.20
N LYS A 145 12.57 9.75 4.16
CA LYS A 145 13.31 10.65 3.25
C LYS A 145 12.79 10.61 1.81
N VAL A 146 11.52 10.24 1.63
CA VAL A 146 10.87 10.28 0.31
C VAL A 146 10.79 11.73 -0.17
N SER A 147 11.16 11.97 -1.43
CA SER A 147 10.98 13.27 -2.08
C SER A 147 10.28 13.09 -3.42
N ALA A 148 9.54 14.11 -3.84
CA ALA A 148 8.78 14.11 -5.08
C ALA A 148 8.92 15.46 -5.80
N ASN A 149 9.00 15.42 -7.12
CA ASN A 149 9.07 16.60 -7.97
C ASN A 149 8.20 16.38 -9.22
N LEU A 150 7.37 17.36 -9.56
CA LEU A 150 6.54 17.35 -10.76
C LEU A 150 7.04 18.43 -11.71
N GLU A 151 7.56 18.01 -12.85
CA GLU A 151 8.16 18.91 -13.84
C GLU A 151 7.79 18.43 -15.25
N HIS A 152 7.37 19.35 -16.12
CA HIS A 152 7.00 19.06 -17.51
C HIS A 152 5.99 17.90 -17.69
N GLY A 153 5.06 17.73 -16.74
CA GLY A 153 4.05 16.66 -16.77
C GLY A 153 4.56 15.29 -16.31
N VAL A 154 5.77 15.20 -15.77
CA VAL A 154 6.34 13.96 -15.23
C VAL A 154 6.57 14.10 -13.73
N LEU A 155 5.95 13.22 -12.95
CA LEU A 155 6.16 13.09 -11.52
C LEU A 155 7.33 12.15 -11.24
N LYS A 156 8.39 12.65 -10.63
CA LYS A 156 9.56 11.88 -10.19
C LYS A 156 9.52 11.73 -8.68
N ILE A 157 9.51 10.50 -8.19
CA ILE A 157 9.58 10.15 -6.77
C ILE A 157 10.91 9.45 -6.51
N VAL A 158 11.65 9.95 -5.53
CA VAL A 158 12.93 9.37 -5.10
C VAL A 158 12.78 8.87 -3.68
N VAL A 159 13.04 7.58 -3.50
CA VAL A 159 13.07 6.92 -2.20
C VAL A 159 14.50 6.45 -1.92
N PRO A 160 15.27 7.18 -1.10
CA PRO A 160 16.62 6.78 -0.74
C PRO A 160 16.64 5.39 -0.08
N LYS A 161 17.75 4.68 -0.19
CA LYS A 161 17.99 3.47 0.59
C LYS A 161 18.48 3.84 1.99
N LEU A 162 18.16 3.00 2.97
CA LEU A 162 18.78 3.02 4.28
C LEU A 162 20.29 2.78 4.10
N ALA A 163 21.11 3.47 4.89
CA ALA A 163 22.54 3.24 4.90
C ALA A 163 22.80 1.74 5.16
N GLU A 164 23.61 1.10 4.31
CA GLU A 164 23.80 -0.35 4.36
C GLU A 164 24.21 -0.80 5.77
N GLU A 165 23.40 -1.62 6.42
CA GLU A 165 23.97 -2.62 7.32
C GLU A 165 24.84 -3.52 6.44
N LYS A 166 26.14 -3.56 6.74
CA LYS A 166 27.17 -4.32 6.01
C LYS A 166 26.58 -5.58 5.37
N LYS A 167 26.64 -5.67 4.03
CA LYS A 167 26.22 -6.86 3.27
C LYS A 167 26.68 -8.11 4.01
N LYS A 168 25.72 -8.87 4.55
CA LYS A 168 26.03 -10.13 5.22
C LYS A 168 26.67 -11.03 4.16
N GLU A 169 27.91 -11.46 4.41
CA GLU A 169 28.58 -12.36 3.49
C GLU A 169 27.74 -13.63 3.31
N PRO A 170 27.70 -14.20 2.09
CA PRO A 170 26.97 -15.44 1.83
C PRO A 170 27.39 -16.51 2.83
N ARG A 171 26.44 -17.04 3.61
CA ARG A 171 26.70 -18.20 4.46
C ARG A 171 26.48 -19.47 3.65
N VAL A 172 27.51 -20.30 3.55
CA VAL A 172 27.39 -21.65 3.00
C VAL A 172 26.61 -22.49 4.01
N ILE A 173 25.46 -23.04 3.60
CA ILE A 173 24.66 -23.95 4.40
C ILE A 173 24.99 -25.38 3.95
N SER A 174 25.42 -26.23 4.88
CA SER A 174 25.64 -27.65 4.60
C SER A 174 24.32 -28.39 4.48
N ILE A 175 24.21 -29.25 3.47
CA ILE A 175 23.07 -30.16 3.28
C ILE A 175 23.28 -31.34 4.23
N ALA A 176 22.34 -31.55 5.15
CA ALA A 176 22.35 -32.74 6.00
C ALA A 176 21.78 -33.93 5.22
N GLU A 177 22.48 -35.07 5.25
CA GLU A 177 21.87 -36.34 4.84
C GLU A 177 20.99 -36.87 5.97
N GLU A 178 19.77 -37.28 5.64
CA GLU A 178 18.83 -37.87 6.57
C GLU A 178 19.30 -39.31 6.91
N SER A 179 20.21 -39.43 7.89
CA SER A 179 20.55 -40.73 8.46
C SER A 179 19.42 -41.17 9.39
N GLY A 180 18.56 -42.05 8.89
CA GLY A 180 17.62 -42.77 9.75
C GLY A 180 18.38 -43.53 10.84
N GLY A 181 18.04 -43.27 12.10
CA GLY A 181 18.30 -44.18 13.22
C GLY A 181 18.99 -43.60 14.45
N SER A 182 18.16 -43.40 15.49
CA SER A 182 18.45 -43.40 16.93
C SER A 182 19.47 -42.40 17.50
N GLY A 183 18.97 -41.57 18.42
CA GLY A 183 19.69 -40.44 18.98
C GLY A 183 20.82 -40.80 19.94
N GLU A 184 21.74 -39.85 20.06
CA GLU A 184 22.56 -39.61 21.25
C GLU A 184 23.03 -38.15 21.16
N SER A 185 22.98 -37.45 22.29
CA SER A 185 23.25 -36.02 22.49
C SER A 185 24.59 -35.53 21.90
N ILE A 186 24.62 -34.32 21.33
CA ILE A 186 25.88 -33.60 21.08
C ILE A 186 25.89 -32.26 21.83
N LYS A 187 26.77 -32.21 22.83
CA LYS A 187 27.19 -31.02 23.58
C LYS A 187 27.88 -30.03 22.65
N THR A 188 27.51 -28.76 22.81
CA THR A 188 28.19 -27.62 22.21
C THR A 188 29.62 -27.50 22.75
N SER A 189 30.62 -27.44 21.88
CA SER A 189 31.94 -26.89 22.23
C SER A 189 32.35 -25.84 21.22
N LYS A 190 32.97 -24.79 21.78
CA LYS A 190 33.39 -23.53 21.16
C LYS A 190 34.87 -23.65 20.78
N ALA A 191 35.24 -23.18 19.59
CA ALA A 191 36.60 -22.81 19.20
C ALA A 191 36.45 -21.70 18.13
N GLU A 192 36.80 -20.43 18.36
CA GLU A 192 38.15 -19.84 18.44
C GLU A 192 39.08 -20.27 17.31
N LEU A 193 39.15 -19.42 16.27
CA LEU A 193 40.37 -18.81 15.72
C LEU A 193 39.99 -17.67 14.76
#